data_AF-A0A947UE69-F1
#
_entry.id   AF-A0A947UE69-F1
#
_cell.length_a   1.000
_cell.length_b   1.000
_cell.length_c   1.000
_cell.angle_alpha   90.00
_cell.angle_beta   90.00
_cell.angle_gamma   90.00
#
_symmetry.space_group_name_H-M   'P 1'
#
loop_
_entity.id
_entity.type
_entity.pdbx_description
1 polymer ?
#
loop_
_entity_poly.entity_id
_entity_poly.type
_entity_poly.pdbx_seq_one_letter_code
_entity_poly.pdbx_strand_id
1 'polypeptide(L)'
;MKSKHTTRDTLLAKEGLATLLALALLALAAAVYPLEPVGSEAKTGQAAAPWLFLGLQELLRHLPAMIAGLLIPLAALLLYAALPWLGGGTASLTPRWGRAWRIWEYPAWLALLAWAGLTLYAALPGK
;
A
#
# COMPACT_ATOMS: atom_id res chain seq x y z
N MET A 1 12.93 31.83 6.23
CA MET A 1 12.82 30.57 7.01
C MET A 1 14.21 30.05 7.31
N LYS A 2 14.65 30.05 8.57
CA LYS A 2 15.92 29.41 8.96
C LYS A 2 15.78 27.89 8.75
N SER A 3 16.64 27.29 7.95
CA SER A 3 16.68 25.82 7.80
C SER A 3 17.00 25.20 9.17
N LYS A 4 16.09 24.40 9.71
CA LYS A 4 16.32 23.64 10.93
C LYS A 4 17.53 22.73 10.68
N HIS A 5 18.63 22.95 11.38
CA HIS A 5 19.85 22.18 11.18
C HIS A 5 19.58 20.74 11.62
N THR A 6 19.59 19.81 10.66
CA THR A 6 19.40 18.39 10.91
C THR A 6 20.74 17.80 11.35
N THR A 7 20.95 17.69 12.67
CA THR A 7 22.15 17.05 13.25
C THR A 7 21.94 15.55 13.33
N ARG A 8 23.02 14.75 13.31
CA ARG A 8 22.97 13.27 13.45
C ARG A 8 22.10 12.83 14.61
N ASP A 9 22.24 13.48 15.77
CA ASP A 9 21.45 13.18 16.97
C ASP A 9 19.94 13.34 16.74
N THR A 10 19.55 14.36 15.97
CA THR A 10 18.13 14.60 15.64
C THR A 10 17.57 13.56 14.67
N LEU A 11 18.40 13.00 13.79
CA LEU A 11 18.00 11.88 12.92
C LEU A 11 17.91 10.60 13.72
N LEU A 12 18.93 10.31 14.53
CA LEU A 12 18.99 9.13 15.38
C LEU A 12 17.78 9.06 16.32
N ALA A 13 17.39 10.19 16.93
CA ALA A 13 16.20 10.27 17.77
C ALA A 13 14.90 10.00 17.00
N LYS A 14 14.74 10.55 15.79
CA LYS A 14 13.52 10.38 14.99
C LYS A 14 13.40 8.97 14.41
N GLU A 15 14.47 8.47 13.82
CA GLU A 15 14.51 7.13 13.22
C GLU A 15 14.45 6.06 14.31
N GLY A 16 15.13 6.27 15.45
CA GLY A 16 15.02 5.42 16.63
C GLY A 16 13.59 5.36 17.16
N LEU A 17 12.92 6.50 17.33
CA LEU A 17 11.51 6.56 17.74
C LEU A 17 10.60 5.85 16.72
N ALA A 18 10.78 6.10 15.42
CA ALA A 18 9.99 5.46 14.37
C ALA A 18 10.17 3.94 14.38
N THR A 19 11.39 3.46 14.61
CA THR A 19 11.70 2.04 14.70
C THR A 19 11.07 1.40 15.93
N LEU A 20 11.17 2.06 17.09
CA LEU A 20 10.54 1.59 18.33
C LEU A 20 9.02 1.53 18.20
N LEU A 21 8.41 2.54 17.57
CA LEU A 21 6.98 2.55 17.29
C LEU A 21 6.57 1.43 16.33
N ALA A 22 7.33 1.22 15.24
CA ALA A 22 7.07 0.14 14.29
C ALA A 22 7.17 -1.24 14.96
N LEU A 23 8.18 -1.46 15.80
CA LEU A 23 8.35 -2.70 16.57
C LEU A 23 7.24 -2.90 17.59
N ALA A 24 6.84 -1.84 18.31
CA ALA A 24 5.75 -1.91 19.27
C ALA A 24 4.42 -2.25 18.60
N LEU A 25 4.12 -1.63 17.45
CA LEU A 25 2.91 -1.93 16.67
C LEU A 25 2.94 -3.35 16.09
N LEU A 26 4.11 -3.82 15.63
CA LEU A 26 4.27 -5.19 15.15
C LEU A 26 4.09 -6.21 16.27
N ALA A 27 4.67 -5.96 17.45
CA ALA A 27 4.51 -6.82 18.63
C ALA A 27 3.05 -6.87 19.09
N LEU A 28 2.36 -5.72 19.10
CA LEU A 28 0.93 -5.65 19.40
C LEU A 28 0.11 -6.42 18.37
N ALA A 29 0.38 -6.25 17.07
CA ALA A 29 -0.30 -6.98 16.01
C ALA A 29 -0.08 -8.49 16.16
N ALA A 30 1.13 -8.95 16.47
CA ALA A 30 1.44 -10.36 16.70
C ALA A 30 0.74 -10.92 17.95
N ALA A 31 0.57 -10.12 18.99
CA ALA A 31 -0.16 -10.53 20.19
C ALA A 31 -1.68 -10.64 19.98
N VAL A 32 -2.26 -9.75 19.15
CA VAL A 32 -3.71 -9.73 18.86
C VAL A 32 -4.08 -10.70 17.74
N TYR A 33 -3.21 -10.87 16.74
CA TYR A 33 -3.38 -11.77 15.60
C TYR A 33 -2.19 -12.74 15.51
N PRO A 34 -2.17 -13.79 16.35
CA PRO A 34 -1.14 -14.82 16.23
C PRO A 34 -1.24 -15.48 14.85
N LEU A 35 -0.11 -15.60 14.16
CA LEU A 35 -0.04 -16.26 12.85
C LEU A 35 -0.60 -17.69 12.95
N GLU A 36 -1.31 -18.15 11.92
CA GLU A 36 -1.77 -19.55 11.89
C GLU A 36 -0.56 -20.49 12.01
N PRO A 37 -0.66 -21.58 12.79
CA PRO A 37 0.42 -22.55 12.93
C PRO A 37 0.86 -23.08 11.56
N VAL A 38 2.17 -23.11 11.32
CA VAL A 38 2.74 -23.68 10.10
C VAL A 38 2.43 -25.17 10.07
N GLY A 39 1.49 -25.60 9.23
CA GLY A 39 1.11 -27.01 9.07
C GLY A 39 -0.34 -27.37 9.41
N SER A 40 -1.25 -26.41 9.56
CA SER A 40 -2.68 -26.71 9.55
C SER A 40 -3.07 -27.37 8.22
N GLU A 41 -3.81 -28.48 8.30
CA GLU A 41 -4.26 -29.26 7.14
C GLU A 41 -4.87 -28.34 6.07
N ALA A 42 -4.60 -28.64 4.80
CA ALA A 42 -5.13 -27.88 3.67
C ALA A 42 -6.66 -27.81 3.80
N LYS A 43 -7.18 -26.62 4.15
CA LYS A 43 -8.63 -26.37 4.25
C LYS A 43 -9.26 -26.78 2.92
N THR A 44 -10.11 -27.81 2.94
CA THR A 44 -10.85 -28.30 1.78
C THR A 44 -11.92 -27.27 1.41
N GLY A 45 -11.56 -26.34 0.53
CA GLY A 45 -12.40 -25.21 0.13
C GLY A 45 -11.62 -24.21 -0.73
N GLN A 46 -12.25 -23.07 -1.03
CA GLN A 46 -11.60 -22.01 -1.78
C GLN A 46 -10.46 -21.41 -0.94
N ALA A 47 -9.23 -21.49 -1.45
CA ALA A 47 -8.07 -20.93 -0.76
C ALA A 47 -8.29 -19.42 -0.52
N ALA A 48 -8.38 -19.02 0.74
CA ALA A 48 -8.40 -17.62 1.10
C ALA A 48 -6.98 -17.06 0.93
N ALA A 49 -6.81 -16.10 0.03
CA ALA A 49 -5.52 -15.48 -0.16
C ALA A 49 -5.16 -14.63 1.09
N PRO A 50 -3.86 -14.44 1.37
CA PRO A 50 -3.43 -13.47 2.38
C PRO A 50 -4.07 -12.10 2.12
N TRP A 51 -4.30 -11.30 3.17
CA TRP A 51 -5.00 -10.01 3.10
C TRP A 51 -4.45 -9.06 2.02
N LEU A 52 -3.14 -9.13 1.73
CA LEU A 52 -2.49 -8.37 0.66
C LEU A 52 -3.04 -8.68 -0.74
N PHE A 53 -3.47 -9.91 -0.97
CA PHE A 53 -3.96 -10.42 -2.24
C PHE A 53 -5.49 -10.56 -2.30
N LEU A 54 -6.23 -10.19 -1.26
CA LEU A 54 -7.69 -10.29 -1.26
C LEU A 54 -8.33 -9.48 -2.40
N GLY A 55 -7.86 -8.25 -2.63
CA GLY A 55 -8.33 -7.46 -3.78
C GLY A 55 -8.03 -8.15 -5.11
N LEU A 56 -6.85 -8.76 -5.25
CA LEU A 56 -6.47 -9.51 -6.45
C LEU A 56 -7.34 -10.75 -6.65
N GLN A 57 -7.58 -11.51 -5.58
CA GLN A 57 -8.46 -12.68 -5.59
C GLN A 57 -9.88 -12.29 -6.03
N GLU A 58 -10.36 -11.14 -5.58
CA GLU A 58 -11.69 -10.67 -5.95
C GLU A 58 -11.79 -10.23 -7.40
N LEU A 59 -10.73 -9.63 -7.96
CA LEU A 59 -10.64 -9.40 -9.40
C LEU A 59 -10.66 -10.71 -10.18
N LEU A 60 -9.90 -11.71 -9.73
CA LEU A 60 -9.83 -13.04 -10.37
C LEU A 60 -11.15 -13.80 -10.30
N ARG A 61 -12.03 -13.48 -9.34
CA ARG A 61 -13.38 -14.04 -9.25
C ARG A 61 -14.29 -13.55 -10.39
N HIS A 62 -14.04 -12.34 -10.90
CA HIS A 62 -14.92 -11.67 -11.86
C HIS A 62 -14.31 -11.51 -13.26
N LEU A 63 -12.99 -11.52 -13.36
CA LEU A 63 -12.26 -11.23 -14.59
C LEU A 63 -11.30 -12.37 -14.96
N PRO A 64 -11.00 -12.53 -16.27
CA PRO A 64 -9.97 -13.46 -16.72
C PRO A 64 -8.61 -13.21 -16.04
N ALA A 65 -7.88 -14.29 -15.78
CA ALA A 65 -6.60 -14.24 -15.08
C ALA A 65 -5.57 -13.29 -15.70
N MET A 66 -5.53 -13.20 -17.03
CA MET A 66 -4.64 -12.27 -17.74
C MET A 66 -4.96 -10.81 -17.43
N ILE A 67 -6.24 -10.45 -17.28
CA ILE A 67 -6.66 -9.08 -17.02
C ILE A 67 -6.43 -8.72 -15.54
N ALA A 68 -6.97 -9.54 -14.64
CA ALA A 68 -6.91 -9.33 -13.20
C ALA A 68 -5.49 -9.50 -12.63
N GLY A 69 -4.78 -10.55 -13.05
CA GLY A 69 -3.48 -10.95 -12.52
C GLY A 69 -2.31 -10.16 -13.08
N LEU A 70 -2.42 -9.67 -14.32
CA LEU A 70 -1.31 -9.02 -15.01
C LEU A 70 -1.64 -7.60 -15.46
N LEU A 71 -2.66 -7.41 -16.31
CA LEU A 71 -2.88 -6.11 -16.96
C LEU A 71 -3.27 -5.00 -15.97
N ILE A 72 -4.19 -5.26 -15.03
CA ILE A 72 -4.63 -4.26 -14.06
C ILE A 72 -3.50 -3.85 -13.09
N PRO A 73 -2.79 -4.79 -12.42
CA PRO A 73 -1.65 -4.44 -11.58
C PRO A 73 -0.54 -3.74 -12.35
N LEU A 74 -0.23 -4.20 -13.57
CA LEU A 74 0.79 -3.59 -14.41
C LEU A 74 0.41 -2.17 -14.80
N ALA A 75 -0.84 -1.92 -15.20
CA ALA A 75 -1.33 -0.57 -15.51
C ALA A 75 -1.23 0.36 -14.30
N ALA A 76 -1.56 -0.11 -13.10
CA ALA A 76 -1.40 0.67 -11.87
C ALA A 76 0.07 1.01 -11.61
N LEU A 77 0.98 0.03 -11.73
CA LEU A 77 2.42 0.25 -11.57
C LEU A 77 2.97 1.22 -12.62
N LEU A 78 2.56 1.10 -13.88
CA LEU A 78 2.96 2.00 -14.95
C LEU A 78 2.43 3.42 -14.72
N LEU A 79 1.20 3.58 -14.23
CA LEU A 79 0.66 4.88 -13.84
C LEU A 79 1.49 5.51 -12.71
N TYR A 80 1.80 4.72 -11.68
CA TYR A 80 2.64 5.16 -10.56
C TYR A 80 4.06 5.53 -11.00
N ALA A 81 4.66 4.72 -11.86
CA ALA A 81 5.96 5.00 -12.45
C ALA A 81 5.88 6.28 -13.29
N ALA A 82 4.85 6.47 -14.11
CA ALA A 82 4.69 7.60 -15.01
C ALA A 82 4.47 8.96 -14.30
N LEU A 83 4.08 8.98 -13.02
CA LEU A 83 3.74 10.20 -12.26
C LEU A 83 4.77 11.34 -12.35
N PRO A 84 6.10 11.09 -12.25
CA PRO A 84 7.10 12.16 -12.35
C PRO A 84 7.09 12.86 -13.72
N TRP A 85 6.72 12.15 -14.78
CA TRP A 85 6.67 12.67 -16.15
C TRP A 85 5.33 13.34 -16.47
N LEU A 86 4.21 12.73 -16.05
CA LEU A 86 2.86 13.33 -16.13
C LEU A 86 2.78 14.62 -15.30
N GLY A 87 3.55 14.65 -14.20
CA GLY A 87 4.46 15.74 -13.84
C GLY A 87 4.35 17.10 -14.52
N GLY A 88 5.01 17.24 -15.66
CA GLY A 88 5.44 18.57 -16.12
C GLY A 88 6.26 19.36 -15.07
N GLY A 89 6.67 18.75 -13.96
CA GLY A 89 7.36 19.42 -12.88
C GLY A 89 8.86 19.37 -13.13
N THR A 90 9.46 20.50 -13.46
CA THR A 90 10.89 20.71 -13.18
C THR A 90 11.15 20.32 -11.74
N ALA A 91 12.24 19.56 -11.47
CA ALA A 91 12.63 19.08 -10.15
C ALA A 91 12.54 20.21 -9.10
N SER A 92 11.38 20.32 -8.48
CA SER A 92 11.07 21.40 -7.55
C SER A 92 11.31 20.80 -6.18
N LEU A 93 12.36 21.26 -5.52
CA LEU A 93 12.74 20.88 -4.16
C LEU A 93 11.69 21.28 -3.11
N THR A 94 10.55 21.84 -3.54
CA THR A 94 9.43 22.16 -2.67
C THR A 94 8.82 20.87 -2.12
N PRO A 95 8.70 20.74 -0.79
CA PRO A 95 8.10 19.57 -0.16
C PRO A 95 6.70 19.30 -0.72
N ARG A 96 6.40 18.03 -1.05
CA ARG A 96 5.13 17.61 -1.68
C ARG A 96 3.88 18.02 -0.87
N TRP A 97 4.03 18.16 0.44
CA TRP A 97 3.01 18.56 1.43
C TRP A 97 2.61 20.05 1.36
N GLY A 98 3.42 20.91 0.71
CA GLY A 98 3.21 22.35 0.64
C GLY A 98 2.64 22.84 -0.69
N ARG A 99 2.16 21.92 -1.55
CA ARG A 99 1.64 22.22 -2.89
C ARG A 99 0.24 21.64 -3.06
N ALA A 100 -0.61 22.36 -3.79
CA ALA A 100 -1.86 21.80 -4.29
C ALA A 100 -1.58 20.59 -5.20
N TRP A 101 -2.44 19.57 -5.11
CA TRP A 101 -2.33 18.37 -5.93
C TRP A 101 -2.50 18.76 -7.40
N ARG A 102 -1.65 18.19 -8.25
CA ARG A 102 -1.79 18.37 -9.70
C ARG A 102 -2.83 17.39 -10.23
N ILE A 103 -3.50 17.80 -11.32
CA ILE A 103 -4.57 17.00 -11.93
C ILE A 103 -4.15 15.55 -12.26
N TRP A 104 -2.86 15.35 -12.54
CA TRP A 104 -2.26 14.05 -12.86
C TRP A 104 -2.00 13.12 -11.65
N GLU A 105 -2.13 13.64 -10.43
CA GLU A 105 -1.98 12.84 -9.20
C GLU A 105 -3.31 12.18 -8.81
N TYR A 106 -4.46 12.74 -9.20
CA TYR A 106 -5.78 12.19 -8.88
C TYR A 106 -6.01 10.77 -9.42
N PRO A 107 -5.61 10.40 -10.66
CA PRO A 107 -5.75 9.04 -11.15
C PRO A 107 -5.01 8.01 -10.28
N ALA A 108 -3.83 8.36 -9.78
CA ALA A 108 -3.04 7.48 -8.93
C ALA A 108 -3.70 7.28 -7.55
N TRP A 109 -4.23 8.36 -6.97
CA TRP A 109 -5.02 8.29 -5.74
C TRP A 109 -6.30 7.49 -5.92
N LEU A 110 -7.02 7.71 -7.03
CA LEU A 110 -8.22 6.95 -7.36
C LEU A 110 -7.90 5.45 -7.51
N ALA A 111 -6.78 5.11 -8.16
CA ALA A 111 -6.34 3.72 -8.28
C ALA A 111 -6.05 3.07 -6.91
N LEU A 112 -5.40 3.79 -5.99
CA LEU A 112 -5.19 3.28 -4.62
C LEU A 112 -6.48 3.13 -3.84
N LEU A 113 -7.39 4.11 -3.94
CA LEU A 113 -8.68 4.06 -3.27
C LEU A 113 -9.54 2.92 -3.82
N ALA A 114 -9.52 2.70 -5.13
CA ALA A 114 -10.19 1.58 -5.76
C ALA A 114 -9.61 0.24 -5.28
N TRP A 115 -8.28 0.13 -5.21
CA TRP A 115 -7.61 -1.07 -4.69
C TRP A 115 -7.95 -1.33 -3.22
N ALA A 116 -7.91 -0.29 -2.38
CA ALA A 116 -8.25 -0.38 -0.97
C ALA A 116 -9.73 -0.77 -0.78
N GLY A 117 -10.64 -0.12 -1.52
CA GLY A 117 -12.07 -0.40 -1.48
C GLY A 117 -12.39 -1.83 -1.93
N LEU A 118 -11.75 -2.31 -2.98
CA LEU A 118 -11.86 -3.69 -3.44
C LEU A 118 -11.33 -4.69 -2.40
N THR A 119 -10.19 -4.40 -1.78
CA THR A 119 -9.62 -5.24 -0.71
C THR A 119 -10.52 -5.29 0.51
N LEU A 120 -11.09 -4.15 0.92
CA LEU A 120 -12.08 -4.08 2.00
C LEU A 120 -13.37 -4.83 1.63
N TYR A 121 -13.85 -4.67 0.41
CA TYR A 121 -15.02 -5.38 -0.10
C TYR A 121 -14.82 -6.90 -0.04
N ALA A 122 -13.64 -7.38 -0.43
CA ALA A 122 -13.25 -8.78 -0.40
C ALA A 122 -13.07 -9.33 1.03
N ALA A 123 -12.74 -8.47 2.00
CA ALA A 123 -12.56 -8.84 3.40
C ALA A 123 -13.87 -8.96 4.19
N LEU A 124 -15.03 -8.55 3.63
CA LEU A 124 -16.31 -8.61 4.33
C LEU A 124 -16.82 -10.07 4.43
N PRO A 125 -17.09 -10.58 5.65
CA PRO A 125 -17.59 -11.94 5.82
C PRO A 125 -19.02 -12.08 5.29
N GLY A 126 -19.28 -13.12 4.49
CA GLY A 126 -20.63 -13.44 3.98
C GLY A 126 -20.86 -13.22 2.48
N LYS A 127 -19.81 -13.24 1.67
CA LYS A 127 -19.87 -13.24 0.19
C LYS A 127 -19.31 -14.53 -0.38
#